data_AF-A0A0D7Q5D1-F1
#
_entry.id   AF-A0A0D7Q5D1-F1
#
_cell.length_a   1.000
_cell.length_b   1.000
_cell.length_c   1.000
_cell.angle_alpha   90.00
_cell.angle_beta   90.00
_cell.angle_gamma   90.00
#
_symmetry.space_group_name_H-M   'P 1'
#
loop_
_entity.id
_entity.type
_entity.pdbx_description
1 polymer ?
#
loop_
_entity_poly.entity_id
_entity_poly.type
_entity_poly.pdbx_seq_one_letter_code
_entity_poly.pdbx_strand_id
1 'polypeptide(L)' 'MTSEQARLLKISDQVRWLGDEGASGVVTEVNRFGVEINWSDGLTTRPFFNDTRKIELTDQDNNRLS' A
#
# COMPACT_ATOMS: atom_id res chain seq x y z
N MET A 1 -0.95 -9.54 -0.01
CA MET A 1 -0.01 -8.86 -0.92
C MET A 1 0.99 -9.88 -1.45
N THR A 2 1.32 -9.91 -2.75
CA THR A 2 2.39 -10.82 -3.24
C THR A 2 3.77 -10.18 -3.07
N SER A 3 4.83 -10.98 -3.00
CA SER A 3 6.23 -10.49 -2.91
C SER A 3 6.65 -9.60 -4.09
N GLU A 4 5.93 -9.66 -5.21
CA GLU A 4 6.15 -8.79 -6.36
C GLU A 4 5.50 -7.42 -6.20
N GLN A 5 4.24 -7.36 -5.74
CA GLN A 5 3.56 -6.09 -5.41
C GLN A 5 4.30 -5.32 -4.32
N ALA A 6 4.73 -6.05 -3.30
CA ALA A 6 5.60 -5.60 -2.23
C ALA A 6 6.87 -4.87 -2.69
N ARG A 7 7.52 -5.38 -3.75
CA ARG A 7 8.75 -4.82 -4.31
C ARG A 7 8.52 -3.53 -5.07
N LEU A 8 7.30 -3.29 -5.54
CA LEU A 8 6.94 -2.09 -6.29
C LEU A 8 6.59 -0.91 -5.36
N LEU A 9 6.19 -1.20 -4.11
CA LEU A 9 5.85 -0.17 -3.12
C LEU A 9 7.07 0.64 -2.69
N LYS A 10 6.86 1.95 -2.60
CA LYS A 10 7.82 2.94 -2.14
C LYS A 10 7.22 3.76 -1.02
N ILE A 11 8.11 4.35 -0.21
CA ILE A 11 7.71 5.34 0.78
C ILE A 11 6.99 6.49 0.06
N SER A 12 5.87 6.93 0.64
CA SER A 12 4.92 7.93 0.09
C SER A 12 3.90 7.41 -0.93
N ASP A 13 3.96 6.14 -1.33
CA ASP A 13 2.92 5.56 -2.19
C ASP A 13 1.56 5.58 -1.48
N GLN A 14 0.53 5.94 -2.25
CA GLN A 14 -0.86 5.87 -1.80
C GLN A 14 -1.40 4.47 -2.06
N VAL A 15 -2.00 3.91 -1.03
CA VAL A 15 -2.52 2.55 -1.06
C VAL A 15 -3.93 2.48 -0.49
N ARG A 16 -4.69 1.46 -0.90
CA ARG A 16 -6.05 1.18 -0.41
C ARG A 16 -6.18 -0.28 -0.02
N TRP A 17 -6.97 -0.57 1.00
CA TRP A 17 -7.39 -1.95 1.28
C TRP A 17 -8.34 -2.46 0.21
N LEU A 18 -8.11 -3.68 -0.30
CA LEU A 18 -9.10 -4.40 -1.10
C LEU A 18 -10.22 -4.89 -0.19
N GLY A 19 -11.45 -4.45 -0.46
CA GLY A 19 -12.65 -4.86 0.28
C GLY A 19 -13.14 -3.85 1.32
N ASP A 20 -12.35 -2.80 1.60
CA ASP A 20 -12.82 -1.63 2.34
C ASP A 20 -12.53 -0.37 1.53
N GLU A 21 -13.57 0.12 0.88
CA GLU A 21 -13.49 1.25 -0.02
C GLU A 21 -13.11 2.57 0.67
N GLY A 22 -13.30 2.67 1.98
CA GLY A 22 -12.96 3.88 2.75
C GLY A 22 -11.52 3.90 3.28
N ALA A 23 -10.85 2.75 3.31
CA ALA A 23 -9.59 2.60 4.02
C ALA A 23 -8.39 2.83 3.09
N SER A 24 -8.03 4.11 2.91
CA SER A 24 -6.80 4.55 2.23
C SER A 24 -5.68 4.86 3.23
N GLY A 25 -4.44 4.73 2.78
CA GLY A 25 -3.26 4.98 3.60
C GLY A 25 -2.02 5.32 2.76
N VAL A 26 -0.96 5.71 3.47
CA VAL A 26 0.33 6.10 2.90
C VAL A 26 1.41 5.18 3.42
N VAL A 27 2.26 4.67 2.52
CA VAL A 27 3.42 3.90 2.91
C VAL A 27 4.44 4.80 3.62
N THR A 28 4.74 4.50 4.88
CA THR A 28 5.73 5.25 5.68
C THR A 28 7.08 4.54 5.75
N GLU A 29 7.09 3.21 5.62
CA GLU A 29 8.32 2.40 5.64
C GLU A 29 8.20 1.20 4.71
N VAL A 30 9.30 0.85 4.03
CA VAL A 30 9.44 -0.41 3.31
C VAL A 30 10.73 -1.08 3.78
N ASN A 31 10.63 -2.30 4.29
CA ASN A 31 11.78 -3.08 4.70
C ASN A 31 11.71 -4.52 4.18
N ARG A 32 12.72 -5.33 4.48
CA ARG A 32 12.80 -6.72 3.97
C ARG A 32 11.70 -7.66 4.48
N PHE A 33 10.93 -7.25 5.48
CA PHE A 33 9.90 -8.06 6.13
C PHE A 33 8.48 -7.66 5.74
N GLY A 34 8.26 -6.39 5.38
CA GLY A 34 6.95 -5.88 5.02
C GLY A 34 6.95 -4.39 4.73
N VAL A 35 5.76 -3.81 4.82
CA VAL A 35 5.50 -2.40 4.58
C VAL A 35 4.77 -1.84 5.78
N GLU A 36 5.13 -0.65 6.22
CA GLU A 36 4.35 0.12 7.18
C GLU A 36 3.47 1.11 6.44
N ILE A 37 2.19 1.15 6.82
CA ILE A 37 1.20 2.05 6.24
C ILE A 37 0.52 2.81 7.36
N ASN A 38 0.47 4.13 7.22
CA ASN A 38 -0.35 5.01 8.04
C ASN A 38 -1.68 5.25 7.32
N TRP A 39 -2.77 4.84 7.94
CA TRP A 39 -4.12 4.91 7.38
C TRP A 39 -4.79 6.24 7.71
N SER A 40 -5.75 6.63 6.89
CA SER A 40 -6.52 7.88 7.05
C SER A 40 -7.33 7.95 8.35
N ASP A 41 -7.60 6.81 8.99
CA ASP A 41 -8.24 6.71 10.31
C ASP A 41 -7.25 6.92 11.48
N GLY A 42 -5.97 7.14 11.18
CA GLY A 42 -4.90 7.33 12.16
C GLY A 42 -4.30 6.04 12.70
N LEU A 43 -4.75 4.87 12.24
CA LEU A 43 -4.12 3.59 12.58
C LEU A 43 -2.86 3.38 11.75
N THR A 44 -1.91 2.64 12.31
CA THR A 44 -0.73 2.17 11.60
C THR A 44 -0.76 0.65 11.53
N THR A 45 -0.58 0.08 10.34
CA THR A 45 -0.44 -1.37 10.19
C THR A 45 0.87 -1.73 9.50
N ARG A 46 1.35 -2.93 9.79
CA ARG A 46 2.57 -3.50 9.19
C ARG A 46 2.25 -4.82 8.49
N PRO A 47 1.55 -4.79 7.34
CA PRO A 47 1.32 -5.98 6.54
C PRO A 47 2.65 -6.63 6.13
N PHE A 48 2.77 -7.91 6.45
CA PHE A 48 3.88 -8.75 5.98
C PHE A 48 3.65 -9.16 4.52
N PHE A 49 4.73 -9.45 3.80
CA PHE A 49 4.67 -9.84 2.39
C PHE A 49 3.93 -11.16 2.10
N ASN A 50 3.56 -11.91 3.14
CA ASN A 50 2.74 -13.13 3.05
C ASN A 50 1.34 -12.95 3.63
N ASP A 51 0.97 -11.75 4.05
CA ASP A 51 -0.35 -11.49 4.58
C ASP A 51 -1.35 -11.50 3.42
N THR A 52 -2.40 -12.31 3.54
CA THR A 52 -3.41 -12.52 2.49
C THR A 52 -4.25 -11.28 2.23
N ARG A 53 -4.14 -10.26 3.08
CA ARG A 53 -4.79 -8.97 2.89
C ARG A 53 -4.19 -8.28 1.66
N LYS A 54 -5.05 -8.03 0.69
CA LYS A 54 -4.66 -7.46 -0.60
C LYS A 54 -4.69 -5.94 -0.45
N ILE A 55 -3.59 -5.29 -0.75
CA ILE A 55 -3.48 -3.83 -0.76
C ILE A 55 -3.29 -3.46 -2.22
N GLU A 56 -4.09 -2.52 -2.71
CA GLU A 56 -3.98 -1.99 -4.07
C GLU A 56 -3.20 -0.69 -4.04
N LEU A 57 -2.25 -0.58 -4.97
CA LEU A 57 -1.67 0.70 -5.36
C LEU A 57 -2.76 1.49 -6.06
N THR A 58 -3.14 2.63 -5.48
CA THR A 58 -3.92 3.63 -6.21
C THR A 58 -2.95 4.38 -7.11
N ASP A 59 -2.99 4.09 -8.41
CA ASP A 59 -2.18 4.73 -9.46
C ASP A 59 -2.06 6.25 -9.20
N GLN A 60 -0.83 6.72 -8.97
CA GLN A 60 -0.48 8.10 -9.28
C GLN A 60 -0.09 8.11 -10.76
N ASP A 61 -0.96 8.71 -11.59
CA ASP A 61 -0.73 9.08 -12.98
C ASP A 61 -0.83 8.00 -14.08
N ASN A 62 -2.07 7.62 -14.41
CA ASN A 62 -2.47 7.39 -15.80
C ASN A 62 -2.86 8.70 -16.53
N ASN A 63 -2.18 9.82 -16.21
CA ASN A 63 -2.30 11.08 -16.94
C ASN A 63 -1.03 11.40 -17.73
N ARG A 64 -0.54 10.41 -18.48
CA ARG A 64 0.39 10.61 -19.58
C ARG A 64 -0.20 9.92 -20.81
N LEU A 65 -0.99 10.67 -21.56
CA LEU A 65 -1.11 10.60 -23.03
C LEU A 65 -2.02 11.75 -23.48
N SER A 66 -1.44 12.95 -23.46
CA SER A 66 -1.72 14.03 -24.41
C SER A 66 -0.63 14.01 -25.47
#